data_AF-A0A949ES52-F1
#
_entry.id   AF-A0A949ES52-F1
#
_cell.length_a   1.000
_cell.length_b   1.000
_cell.length_c   1.000
_cell.angle_alpha   90.00
_cell.angle_beta   90.00
_cell.angle_gamma   90.00
#
_symmetry.space_group_name_H-M   'P 1'
#
loop_
_entity.id
_entity.type
_entity.pdbx_description
1 polymer ?
#
loop_
_entity_poly.entity_id
_entity_poly.type
_entity_poly.pdbx_seq_one_letter_code
_entity_poly.pdbx_strand_id
1 'polypeptide(L)'
;MIALDTRELKTRFAQAVLPDILNDWEIEEITEPLQDLPNAALHEIFRQITAIWPVSHALCNNFLQAATQGLTCLHHSQLADWVKAILAAYESGGLHQARQLLERVEETFLCTIRGETGISLAEITGRLQPYATGLAGHPLELLPGPEIYTDTAAVYLPSRIAIFPKQTDNFLLYKLIISFQWAFTAIGTFSLHLPEGSPAITAATQKHRTVFSAESAGLNGFFNLFPEPSVAAHLFHLGETARATSFLHERLPGLMRESGPLFENLARTIPQDPRDSTGEMQRTILLHAAQGSGTGPSAA
;
A
#
# COMPACT_ATOMS: atom_id res chain seq x y z
N MET A 1 -39.39 2.97 11.30
CA MET A 1 -38.83 2.25 10.14
C MET A 1 -39.47 0.87 10.16
N ILE A 2 -40.32 0.55 9.19
CA ILE A 2 -41.16 -0.67 9.22
C ILE A 2 -40.40 -1.76 8.46
N ALA A 3 -40.04 -2.85 9.15
CA ALA A 3 -39.51 -4.05 8.51
C ALA A 3 -40.56 -4.63 7.55
N LEU A 4 -40.11 -5.19 6.43
CA LEU A 4 -41.03 -5.79 5.45
C LEU A 4 -41.76 -6.99 6.08
N ASP A 5 -43.05 -7.18 5.80
CA ASP A 5 -43.78 -8.37 6.25
C ASP A 5 -43.10 -9.62 5.66
N THR A 6 -42.79 -10.62 6.49
CA THR A 6 -42.20 -11.90 6.06
C THR A 6 -42.99 -12.54 4.91
N ARG A 7 -44.32 -12.39 4.89
CA ARG A 7 -45.16 -12.89 3.79
C ARG A 7 -44.93 -12.11 2.49
N GLU A 8 -44.75 -10.79 2.58
CA GLU A 8 -44.43 -9.95 1.44
C GLU A 8 -43.02 -10.25 0.90
N LEU A 9 -42.05 -10.48 1.79
CA LEU A 9 -40.68 -10.85 1.45
C LEU A 9 -40.63 -12.16 0.64
N LYS A 10 -41.28 -13.23 1.13
CA LYS A 10 -41.42 -14.51 0.40
C LYS A 10 -42.09 -14.33 -0.96
N THR A 11 -43.14 -13.51 -1.04
CA THR A 11 -43.87 -13.23 -2.29
C THR A 11 -42.98 -12.51 -3.31
N ARG A 12 -42.19 -11.50 -2.87
CA ARG A 12 -41.25 -10.78 -3.74
C ARG A 12 -40.12 -11.67 -4.23
N PHE A 13 -39.62 -12.58 -3.39
CA PHE A 13 -38.61 -13.56 -3.79
C PHE A 13 -39.15 -14.52 -4.86
N ALA A 14 -40.32 -15.12 -4.63
CA ALA A 14 -40.97 -15.98 -5.62
C ALA A 14 -41.19 -15.28 -6.98
N GLN A 15 -41.48 -13.98 -6.98
CA GLN A 15 -41.60 -13.19 -8.21
C GLN A 15 -40.25 -12.90 -8.89
N ALA A 16 -39.18 -12.71 -8.11
CA ALA A 16 -37.85 -12.38 -8.62
C ALA A 16 -37.12 -13.56 -9.29
N VAL A 17 -37.50 -14.80 -8.97
CA VAL A 17 -36.91 -16.03 -9.51
C VAL A 17 -37.71 -16.68 -10.64
N LEU A 18 -38.82 -16.06 -11.08
CA LEU A 18 -39.62 -16.57 -12.20
C LEU A 18 -38.77 -16.71 -13.48
N PRO A 19 -38.92 -17.81 -14.25
CA PRO A 19 -40.04 -18.76 -14.22
C PRO A 19 -39.90 -19.93 -13.24
N ASP A 20 -38.85 -20.00 -12.43
CA ASP A 20 -38.64 -21.14 -11.53
C ASP A 20 -39.65 -21.15 -10.39
N ILE A 21 -40.19 -22.34 -10.11
CA ILE A 21 -41.16 -22.57 -9.04
C ILE A 21 -40.46 -23.36 -7.94
N LEU A 22 -40.11 -22.66 -6.86
CA LEU A 22 -39.52 -23.23 -5.65
C LEU A 22 -40.61 -23.64 -4.66
N ASN A 23 -40.29 -24.57 -3.76
CA ASN A 23 -41.16 -24.96 -2.67
C ASN A 23 -41.18 -23.89 -1.57
N ASP A 24 -42.27 -23.80 -0.80
CA ASP A 24 -42.41 -22.83 0.30
C ASP A 24 -41.26 -22.90 1.33
N TRP A 25 -40.71 -24.09 1.57
CA TRP A 25 -39.59 -24.29 2.50
C TRP A 25 -38.25 -23.78 1.95
N GLU A 26 -38.00 -23.90 0.64
CA GLU A 26 -36.80 -23.35 -0.01
C GLU A 26 -36.85 -21.81 -0.01
N ILE A 27 -38.03 -21.25 -0.26
CA ILE A 27 -38.27 -19.81 -0.19
C ILE A 27 -38.09 -19.31 1.26
N GLU A 28 -38.55 -20.07 2.26
CA GLU A 28 -38.35 -19.75 3.67
C GLU A 28 -36.87 -19.77 4.07
N GLU A 29 -36.14 -20.84 3.77
CA GLU A 29 -34.70 -20.97 4.07
C GLU A 29 -33.87 -19.84 3.41
N ILE A 30 -34.17 -19.49 2.16
CA ILE A 30 -33.44 -18.43 1.44
C ILE A 30 -33.81 -17.02 1.93
N THR A 31 -35.04 -16.80 2.41
CA THR A 31 -35.49 -15.46 2.86
C THR A 31 -35.32 -15.20 4.35
N GLU A 32 -35.11 -16.23 5.19
CA GLU A 32 -34.83 -16.10 6.62
C GLU A 32 -33.68 -15.12 6.94
N PRO A 33 -32.49 -15.19 6.31
CA PRO A 33 -31.38 -14.28 6.61
C PRO A 33 -31.61 -12.81 6.19
N LEU A 34 -32.71 -12.53 5.48
CA LEU A 34 -33.04 -11.22 4.92
C LEU A 34 -34.11 -10.47 5.75
N GLN A 35 -34.81 -11.13 6.68
CA GLN A 35 -35.98 -10.57 7.36
C GLN A 35 -35.68 -9.29 8.16
N ASP A 36 -34.49 -9.21 8.78
CA ASP A 36 -34.06 -8.07 9.60
C ASP A 36 -33.38 -6.94 8.81
N LEU A 37 -33.24 -7.07 7.48
CA LEU A 37 -32.51 -6.09 6.67
C LEU A 37 -33.32 -4.81 6.39
N PRO A 38 -32.69 -3.62 6.33
CA PRO A 38 -33.38 -2.38 5.97
C PRO A 38 -34.01 -2.46 4.56
N ASN A 39 -35.21 -1.90 4.38
CA ASN A 39 -35.93 -1.93 3.10
C ASN A 39 -35.12 -1.42 1.90
N ALA A 40 -34.20 -0.48 2.09
CA ALA A 40 -33.29 0.01 1.05
C ALA A 40 -32.26 -1.04 0.61
N ALA A 41 -31.74 -1.84 1.56
CA ALA A 41 -30.87 -2.97 1.27
C ALA A 41 -31.64 -4.12 0.61
N LEU A 42 -32.84 -4.45 1.11
CA LEU A 42 -33.73 -5.45 0.51
C LEU A 42 -34.07 -5.12 -0.96
N HIS A 43 -34.44 -3.87 -1.25
CA HIS A 43 -34.75 -3.44 -2.62
C HIS A 43 -33.58 -3.67 -3.57
N GLU A 44 -32.36 -3.35 -3.13
CA GLU A 44 -31.16 -3.58 -3.91
C GLU A 44 -30.82 -5.07 -4.05
N ILE A 45 -30.93 -5.86 -2.98
CA ILE A 45 -30.74 -7.32 -3.02
C ILE A 45 -31.68 -7.97 -4.03
N PHE A 46 -32.97 -7.62 -4.07
CA PHE A 46 -33.90 -8.15 -5.08
C PHE A 46 -33.50 -7.80 -6.51
N ARG A 47 -32.97 -6.59 -6.75
CA ARG A 47 -32.43 -6.22 -8.06
C ARG A 47 -31.22 -7.08 -8.44
N GLN A 48 -30.39 -7.46 -7.48
CA GLN A 48 -29.26 -8.36 -7.72
C GLN A 48 -29.68 -9.84 -7.86
N ILE A 49 -30.72 -10.31 -7.16
CA ILE A 49 -31.30 -11.65 -7.39
C ILE A 49 -31.71 -11.80 -8.85
N THR A 50 -32.44 -10.83 -9.42
CA THR A 50 -32.85 -10.88 -10.83
C THR A 50 -31.69 -10.87 -11.84
N ALA A 51 -30.49 -10.43 -11.43
CA ALA A 51 -29.29 -10.45 -12.26
C ALA A 51 -28.47 -11.75 -12.12
N ILE A 52 -28.38 -12.30 -10.90
CA ILE A 52 -27.54 -13.47 -10.61
C ILE A 52 -28.30 -14.79 -10.82
N TRP A 53 -29.59 -14.84 -10.48
CA TRP A 53 -30.39 -16.07 -10.53
C TRP A 53 -30.36 -16.74 -11.91
N PRO A 54 -30.60 -16.03 -13.04
CA PRO A 54 -30.56 -16.65 -14.37
C PRO A 54 -29.17 -17.13 -14.80
N VAL A 55 -28.11 -16.69 -14.12
CA VAL A 55 -26.71 -17.09 -14.41
C VAL A 55 -26.33 -18.35 -13.64
N SER A 56 -26.69 -18.44 -12.35
CA SER A 56 -26.43 -19.61 -11.51
C SER A 56 -27.16 -19.53 -10.17
N HIS A 57 -28.04 -20.51 -9.92
CA HIS A 57 -28.79 -20.60 -8.64
C HIS A 57 -27.82 -20.82 -7.47
N ALA A 58 -26.76 -21.61 -7.70
CA ALA A 58 -25.70 -21.82 -6.71
C ALA A 58 -24.95 -20.52 -6.39
N LEU A 59 -24.65 -19.70 -7.40
CA LEU A 59 -24.02 -18.39 -7.16
C LEU A 59 -24.97 -17.45 -6.42
N CYS A 60 -26.25 -17.41 -6.80
CA CYS A 60 -27.26 -16.57 -6.15
C CYS A 60 -27.44 -16.94 -4.67
N ASN A 61 -27.50 -18.24 -4.34
CA ASN A 61 -27.57 -18.68 -2.95
C ASN A 61 -26.32 -18.27 -2.14
N ASN A 62 -25.12 -18.45 -2.71
CA ASN A 62 -23.89 -17.99 -2.05
C ASN A 62 -23.85 -16.45 -1.87
N PHE A 63 -24.38 -15.69 -2.84
CA PHE A 63 -24.56 -14.24 -2.68
C PHE A 63 -25.51 -13.90 -1.55
N LEU A 64 -26.68 -14.56 -1.45
CA LEU A 64 -27.66 -14.26 -0.40
C LEU A 64 -27.16 -14.63 1.00
N GLN A 65 -26.46 -15.75 1.13
CA GLN A 65 -25.77 -16.13 2.38
C GLN A 65 -24.71 -15.11 2.79
N ALA A 66 -23.95 -14.56 1.83
CA ALA A 66 -22.93 -13.56 2.09
C ALA A 66 -23.48 -12.13 2.24
N ALA A 67 -24.66 -11.80 1.68
CA ALA A 67 -25.16 -10.43 1.58
C ALA A 67 -25.38 -9.78 2.96
N THR A 68 -25.93 -10.51 3.92
CA THR A 68 -26.13 -10.03 5.30
C THR A 68 -24.81 -9.70 5.99
N GLN A 69 -23.77 -10.52 5.79
CA GLN A 69 -22.42 -10.25 6.30
C GLN A 69 -21.72 -9.12 5.54
N GLY A 70 -21.84 -9.07 4.21
CA GLY A 70 -21.29 -8.02 3.36
C GLY A 70 -21.86 -6.65 3.71
N LEU A 71 -23.15 -6.56 4.05
CA LEU A 71 -23.82 -5.32 4.50
C LEU A 71 -23.34 -4.80 5.87
N THR A 72 -22.50 -5.54 6.60
CA THR A 72 -21.84 -4.99 7.80
C THR A 72 -20.71 -4.01 7.46
N CYS A 73 -20.12 -4.11 6.25
CA CYS A 73 -19.05 -3.22 5.78
C CYS A 73 -19.37 -2.49 4.45
N LEU A 74 -20.33 -2.99 3.66
CA LEU A 74 -20.87 -2.34 2.46
C LEU A 74 -22.06 -1.44 2.79
N HIS A 75 -22.06 -0.24 2.21
CA HIS A 75 -23.31 0.49 2.04
C HIS A 75 -24.15 -0.17 0.93
N HIS A 76 -25.47 -0.25 1.09
CA HIS A 76 -26.35 -0.93 0.13
C HIS A 76 -26.17 -0.45 -1.33
N SER A 77 -25.86 0.83 -1.55
CA SER A 77 -25.58 1.36 -2.90
C SER A 77 -24.37 0.73 -3.62
N GLN A 78 -23.50 0.03 -2.89
CA GLN A 78 -22.29 -0.63 -3.43
C GLN A 78 -22.54 -2.09 -3.86
N LEU A 79 -23.68 -2.69 -3.49
CA LEU A 79 -24.02 -4.08 -3.82
C LEU A 79 -23.99 -4.35 -5.33
N ALA A 80 -24.43 -3.39 -6.15
CA ALA A 80 -24.43 -3.53 -7.60
C ALA A 80 -23.02 -3.67 -8.20
N ASP A 81 -22.03 -2.97 -7.65
CA ASP A 81 -20.65 -3.03 -8.13
C ASP A 81 -19.92 -4.26 -7.58
N TRP A 82 -20.26 -4.69 -6.35
CA TRP A 82 -19.79 -5.96 -5.80
C TRP A 82 -20.30 -7.15 -6.63
N VAL A 83 -21.58 -7.15 -7.00
CA VAL A 83 -22.18 -8.21 -7.85
C VAL A 83 -21.58 -8.24 -9.25
N LYS A 84 -21.26 -7.09 -9.86
CA LYS A 84 -20.48 -7.07 -11.13
C LYS A 84 -19.12 -7.75 -10.97
N ALA A 85 -18.41 -7.50 -9.87
CA ALA A 85 -17.12 -8.13 -9.59
C ALA A 85 -17.25 -9.65 -9.35
N ILE A 86 -18.28 -10.09 -8.61
CA ILE A 86 -18.61 -11.50 -8.39
C ILE A 86 -18.92 -12.21 -9.71
N LEU A 87 -19.74 -11.60 -10.59
CA LEU A 87 -20.07 -12.17 -11.90
C LEU A 87 -18.84 -12.27 -12.80
N ALA A 88 -18.00 -11.23 -12.87
CA ALA A 88 -16.76 -11.27 -13.64
C ALA A 88 -15.79 -12.38 -13.15
N ALA A 89 -15.67 -12.58 -11.83
CA ALA A 89 -14.88 -13.67 -11.27
C ALA A 89 -15.49 -15.07 -11.50
N TYR A 90 -16.82 -15.15 -11.55
CA TYR A 90 -17.53 -16.38 -11.93
C TYR A 90 -17.29 -16.73 -13.40
N GLU A 91 -17.27 -15.74 -14.29
CA GLU A 91 -16.94 -15.92 -15.71
C GLU A 91 -15.48 -16.35 -15.91
N SER A 92 -14.52 -15.81 -15.13
CA SER A 92 -13.09 -16.12 -15.29
C SER A 92 -12.65 -17.45 -14.64
N GLY A 93 -13.26 -17.85 -13.53
CA GLY A 93 -12.81 -19.03 -12.76
C GLY A 93 -13.91 -19.74 -11.97
N GLY A 94 -15.17 -19.53 -12.35
CA GLY A 94 -16.33 -20.25 -11.81
C GLY A 94 -16.63 -19.94 -10.35
N LEU A 95 -17.44 -20.83 -9.75
CA LEU A 95 -17.95 -20.65 -8.38
C LEU A 95 -16.85 -20.53 -7.32
N HIS A 96 -15.66 -21.10 -7.56
CA HIS A 96 -14.56 -21.02 -6.60
C HIS A 96 -13.97 -19.61 -6.49
N GLN A 97 -13.70 -18.93 -7.61
CA GLN A 97 -13.21 -17.54 -7.58
C GLN A 97 -14.29 -16.59 -7.06
N ALA A 98 -15.55 -16.78 -7.48
CA ALA A 98 -16.67 -15.98 -6.99
C ALA A 98 -16.88 -16.11 -5.47
N ARG A 99 -16.68 -17.31 -4.89
CA ARG A 99 -16.76 -17.53 -3.43
C ARG A 99 -15.71 -16.73 -2.65
N GLN A 100 -14.48 -16.62 -3.13
CA GLN A 100 -13.45 -15.83 -2.45
C GLN A 100 -13.86 -14.35 -2.31
N LEU A 101 -14.49 -13.79 -3.35
CA LEU A 101 -15.06 -12.43 -3.36
C LEU A 101 -16.30 -12.24 -2.47
N LEU A 102 -17.02 -13.33 -2.20
CA LEU A 102 -18.19 -13.34 -1.32
C LEU A 102 -17.80 -13.46 0.15
N GLU A 103 -16.80 -14.29 0.45
CA GLU A 103 -16.33 -14.57 1.82
C GLU A 103 -15.46 -13.44 2.39
N ARG A 104 -14.72 -12.70 1.56
CA ARG A 104 -13.69 -11.73 2.00
C ARG A 104 -13.91 -10.31 1.46
N VAL A 105 -15.16 -9.86 1.49
CA VAL A 105 -15.65 -8.58 0.94
C VAL A 105 -14.74 -7.38 1.21
N GLU A 106 -14.20 -7.27 2.43
CA GLU A 106 -13.27 -6.20 2.80
C GLU A 106 -12.00 -6.23 1.92
N GLU A 107 -11.27 -7.34 1.95
CA GLU A 107 -10.00 -7.55 1.23
C GLU A 107 -10.18 -7.53 -0.29
N THR A 108 -11.20 -8.22 -0.81
CA THR A 108 -11.31 -8.51 -2.25
C THR A 108 -12.06 -7.44 -3.04
N PHE A 109 -12.92 -6.65 -2.39
CA PHE A 109 -13.75 -5.65 -3.06
C PHE A 109 -13.62 -4.26 -2.44
N LEU A 110 -13.82 -4.09 -1.13
CA LEU A 110 -13.79 -2.77 -0.49
C LEU A 110 -12.40 -2.13 -0.57
N CYS A 111 -11.34 -2.85 -0.20
CA CYS A 111 -9.97 -2.37 -0.38
C CYS A 111 -9.66 -2.07 -1.85
N THR A 112 -10.23 -2.81 -2.80
CA THR A 112 -10.04 -2.55 -4.24
C THR A 112 -10.71 -1.23 -4.68
N ILE A 113 -11.97 -0.99 -4.29
CA ILE A 113 -12.68 0.25 -4.68
C ILE A 113 -12.25 1.48 -3.87
N ARG A 114 -11.70 1.28 -2.67
CA ARG A 114 -10.99 2.32 -1.90
C ARG A 114 -9.56 2.52 -2.39
N GLY A 115 -9.02 1.61 -3.19
CA GLY A 115 -7.68 1.58 -3.78
C GLY A 115 -6.54 1.19 -2.81
N GLU A 116 -6.90 0.71 -1.62
CA GLU A 116 -6.06 0.18 -0.55
C GLU A 116 -5.30 -1.10 -0.94
N THR A 117 -5.63 -1.75 -2.07
CA THR A 117 -4.83 -2.86 -2.63
C THR A 117 -3.44 -2.44 -3.13
N GLY A 118 -3.18 -1.13 -3.23
CA GLY A 118 -1.89 -0.58 -3.63
C GLY A 118 -1.53 -0.85 -5.09
N ILE A 119 -0.25 -0.70 -5.41
CA ILE A 119 0.29 -0.92 -6.76
C ILE A 119 1.57 -1.77 -6.68
N SER A 120 1.76 -2.67 -7.64
CA SER A 120 2.94 -3.54 -7.72
C SER A 120 4.07 -2.92 -8.53
N LEU A 121 5.29 -3.36 -8.23
CA LEU A 121 6.49 -3.02 -8.99
C LEU A 121 6.34 -3.42 -10.47
N ALA A 122 5.76 -4.60 -10.75
CA ALA A 122 5.57 -5.08 -12.13
C ALA A 122 4.67 -4.15 -12.99
N GLU A 123 3.61 -3.59 -12.41
CA GLU A 123 2.69 -2.66 -13.09
C GLU A 123 3.33 -1.28 -13.39
N ILE A 124 4.47 -0.97 -12.77
CA ILE A 124 5.08 0.38 -12.77
C ILE A 124 6.51 0.41 -13.32
N THR A 125 7.24 -0.72 -13.34
CA THR A 125 8.60 -0.83 -13.92
C THR A 125 8.67 -0.31 -15.35
N GLY A 126 7.72 -0.63 -16.23
CA GLY A 126 7.72 -0.13 -17.61
C GLY A 126 7.67 1.40 -17.73
N ARG A 127 7.20 2.11 -16.68
CA ARG A 127 7.16 3.58 -16.60
C ARG A 127 8.33 4.16 -15.80
N LEU A 128 8.78 3.49 -14.73
CA LEU A 128 9.85 3.99 -13.87
C LEU A 128 11.26 3.55 -14.28
N GLN A 129 11.42 2.49 -15.07
CA GLN A 129 12.73 2.04 -15.54
C GLN A 129 13.43 3.08 -16.45
N PRO A 130 12.75 3.72 -17.43
CA PRO A 130 13.35 4.83 -18.18
C PRO A 130 13.66 6.05 -17.32
N TYR A 131 12.85 6.29 -16.28
CA TYR A 131 13.05 7.37 -15.32
C TYR A 131 14.31 7.15 -14.46
N ALA A 132 14.51 5.94 -13.92
CA ALA A 132 15.70 5.57 -13.14
C ALA A 132 16.98 5.70 -13.98
N THR A 133 17.01 5.13 -15.19
CA THR A 133 18.12 5.26 -16.14
C THR A 133 18.37 6.72 -16.53
N GLY A 134 17.30 7.50 -16.73
CA GLY A 134 17.40 8.93 -17.06
C GLY A 134 17.95 9.81 -15.93
N LEU A 135 17.68 9.48 -14.67
CA LEU A 135 18.31 10.13 -13.51
C LEU A 135 19.80 9.80 -13.41
N ALA A 136 20.12 8.50 -13.50
CA ALA A 136 21.47 7.99 -13.29
C ALA A 136 22.43 8.38 -14.43
N GLY A 137 21.94 8.53 -15.66
CA GLY A 137 22.76 8.70 -16.86
C GLY A 137 23.43 7.41 -17.33
N HIS A 138 23.17 6.29 -16.65
CA HIS A 138 23.57 4.92 -16.96
C HIS A 138 22.41 3.97 -16.65
N PRO A 139 22.44 2.71 -17.10
CA PRO A 139 21.46 1.70 -16.66
C PRO A 139 21.43 1.61 -15.13
N LEU A 140 20.23 1.77 -14.55
CA LEU A 140 19.97 1.62 -13.12
C LEU A 140 18.71 0.75 -12.99
N GLU A 141 18.89 -0.56 -12.77
CA GLU A 141 17.79 -1.52 -12.83
C GLU A 141 16.83 -1.39 -11.63
N LEU A 142 15.54 -1.69 -11.84
CA LEU A 142 14.53 -1.73 -10.77
C LEU A 142 14.15 -3.18 -10.47
N LEU A 143 14.63 -3.69 -9.34
CA LEU A 143 14.50 -5.10 -8.96
C LEU A 143 13.59 -5.30 -7.74
N PRO A 144 12.82 -6.39 -7.66
CA PRO A 144 12.09 -6.73 -6.44
C PRO A 144 13.07 -7.16 -5.33
N GLY A 145 12.86 -6.65 -4.12
CA GLY A 145 13.61 -7.02 -2.91
C GLY A 145 12.73 -7.02 -1.66
N PRO A 146 13.16 -7.69 -0.57
CA PRO A 146 12.46 -7.65 0.72
C PRO A 146 12.60 -6.28 1.40
N GLU A 147 13.70 -5.59 1.13
CA GLU A 147 14.09 -4.30 1.70
C GLU A 147 14.35 -3.28 0.59
N ILE A 148 14.31 -1.99 0.93
CA ILE A 148 14.69 -0.90 0.01
C ILE A 148 16.19 -0.62 0.17
N TYR A 149 16.97 -0.79 -0.90
CA TYR A 149 18.38 -0.37 -0.96
C TYR A 149 18.87 -0.20 -2.41
N THR A 150 20.12 0.21 -2.57
CA THR A 150 20.82 0.21 -3.87
C THR A 150 22.23 -0.35 -3.70
N ASP A 151 22.72 -1.08 -4.71
CA ASP A 151 24.12 -1.48 -4.88
C ASP A 151 24.85 -0.58 -5.90
N THR A 152 24.25 0.57 -6.24
CA THR A 152 24.61 1.52 -7.31
C THR A 152 24.38 1.06 -8.75
N ALA A 153 24.16 -0.24 -9.01
CA ALA A 153 23.79 -0.78 -10.32
C ALA A 153 22.28 -1.02 -10.45
N ALA A 154 21.61 -1.36 -9.34
CA ALA A 154 20.18 -1.54 -9.23
C ALA A 154 19.60 -0.84 -7.98
N VAL A 155 18.31 -0.56 -8.01
CA VAL A 155 17.49 -0.19 -6.85
C VAL A 155 16.55 -1.34 -6.55
N TYR A 156 16.64 -1.87 -5.34
CA TYR A 156 15.80 -2.95 -4.84
C TYR A 156 14.59 -2.34 -4.13
N LEU A 157 13.40 -2.86 -4.45
CA LEU A 157 12.12 -2.25 -4.11
C LEU A 157 11.11 -3.34 -3.67
N PRO A 158 10.19 -3.05 -2.73
CA PRO A 158 9.08 -3.91 -2.41
C PRO A 158 8.28 -4.27 -3.67
N SER A 159 7.85 -5.53 -3.77
CA SER A 159 7.05 -6.02 -4.90
C SER A 159 5.67 -5.36 -5.01
N ARG A 160 5.15 -4.82 -3.90
CA ARG A 160 3.90 -4.04 -3.82
C ARG A 160 4.01 -2.97 -2.73
N ILE A 161 3.43 -1.79 -3.01
CA ILE A 161 3.27 -0.68 -2.05
C ILE A 161 1.78 -0.35 -1.96
N ALA A 162 1.24 -0.38 -0.73
CA ALA A 162 -0.17 -0.19 -0.41
C ALA A 162 -0.37 0.74 0.80
N ILE A 163 0.44 1.79 0.90
CA ILE A 163 0.41 2.73 2.04
C ILE A 163 -0.78 3.70 1.93
N PHE A 164 -1.10 4.12 0.70
CA PHE A 164 -2.17 5.08 0.45
C PHE A 164 -3.38 4.42 -0.22
N PRO A 165 -4.61 4.88 0.05
CA PRO A 165 -5.80 4.46 -0.70
C PRO A 165 -5.72 4.80 -2.19
N LYS A 166 -4.92 5.78 -2.61
CA LYS A 166 -4.76 6.11 -4.04
C LYS A 166 -3.55 5.40 -4.64
N GLN A 167 -3.77 4.62 -5.71
CA GLN A 167 -2.68 4.00 -6.47
C GLN A 167 -1.71 5.03 -7.08
N THR A 168 -2.18 6.24 -7.42
CA THR A 168 -1.32 7.36 -7.88
C THR A 168 -0.30 7.78 -6.83
N ASP A 169 -0.70 7.74 -5.56
CA ASP A 169 0.08 8.19 -4.42
C ASP A 169 1.14 7.12 -4.08
N ASN A 170 0.77 5.84 -4.17
CA ASN A 170 1.71 4.71 -4.12
C ASN A 170 2.70 4.69 -5.32
N PHE A 171 2.27 5.09 -6.52
CA PHE A 171 3.15 5.23 -7.69
C PHE A 171 4.17 6.36 -7.51
N LEU A 172 3.72 7.52 -7.04
CA LEU A 172 4.59 8.66 -6.74
C LEU A 172 5.59 8.32 -5.62
N LEU A 173 5.17 7.51 -4.64
CA LEU A 173 6.06 6.97 -3.61
C LEU A 173 7.18 6.08 -4.20
N TYR A 174 6.89 5.12 -5.08
CA TYR A 174 7.95 4.36 -5.77
C TYR A 174 8.96 5.28 -6.48
N LYS A 175 8.45 6.27 -7.21
CA LYS A 175 9.27 7.26 -7.92
C LYS A 175 10.18 8.04 -6.97
N LEU A 176 9.65 8.47 -5.83
CA LEU A 176 10.37 9.20 -4.78
C LEU A 176 11.47 8.35 -4.11
N ILE A 177 11.18 7.07 -3.82
CA ILE A 177 12.18 6.12 -3.28
C ILE A 177 13.36 5.98 -4.25
N ILE A 178 13.08 5.79 -5.55
CA ILE A 178 14.10 5.69 -6.60
C ILE A 178 14.93 6.99 -6.65
N SER A 179 14.31 8.16 -6.56
CA SER A 179 15.03 9.44 -6.53
C SER A 179 16.00 9.55 -5.36
N PHE A 180 15.62 9.10 -4.17
CA PHE A 180 16.49 9.13 -3.00
C PHE A 180 17.65 8.13 -3.09
N GLN A 181 17.39 6.91 -3.58
CA GLN A 181 18.45 5.92 -3.81
C GLN A 181 19.47 6.40 -4.85
N TRP A 182 19.01 7.05 -5.92
CA TRP A 182 19.88 7.76 -6.85
C TRP A 182 20.64 8.93 -6.18
N ALA A 183 19.96 9.75 -5.37
CA ALA A 183 20.55 10.90 -4.71
C ALA A 183 21.71 10.51 -3.76
N PHE A 184 21.57 9.45 -2.97
CA PHE A 184 22.66 8.95 -2.11
C PHE A 184 23.91 8.59 -2.91
N THR A 185 23.74 7.94 -4.06
CA THR A 185 24.85 7.64 -4.98
C THR A 185 25.43 8.94 -5.56
N ALA A 186 24.59 9.87 -6.04
CA ALA A 186 25.01 11.11 -6.68
C ALA A 186 25.73 12.10 -5.73
N ILE A 187 25.39 12.12 -4.43
CA ILE A 187 26.07 12.95 -3.41
C ILE A 187 27.24 12.24 -2.73
N GLY A 188 27.59 11.03 -3.16
CA GLY A 188 28.74 10.26 -2.68
C GLY A 188 28.58 9.66 -1.28
N THR A 189 27.35 9.41 -0.82
CA THR A 189 27.05 8.84 0.52
C THR A 189 27.82 7.54 0.79
N PHE A 190 27.89 6.65 -0.21
CA PHE A 190 28.58 5.37 -0.10
C PHE A 190 30.10 5.46 -0.36
N SER A 191 30.58 6.58 -0.89
CA SER A 191 32.00 6.85 -1.18
C SER A 191 32.73 7.47 0.02
N LEU A 192 32.21 7.29 1.24
CA LEU A 192 32.79 7.85 2.46
C LEU A 192 34.16 7.22 2.78
N HIS A 193 35.23 7.87 2.33
CA HIS A 193 36.59 7.50 2.65
C HIS A 193 37.05 8.22 3.93
N LEU A 194 36.99 7.53 5.07
CA LEU A 194 37.53 8.04 6.34
C LEU A 194 38.99 7.55 6.51
N PRO A 195 40.01 8.40 6.29
CA PRO A 195 41.38 8.00 6.55
C PRO A 195 41.62 7.76 8.04
N GLU A 196 42.53 6.83 8.35
CA GLU A 196 43.03 6.61 9.71
C GLU A 196 43.54 7.94 10.31
N GLY A 197 43.22 8.18 11.58
CA GLY A 197 43.52 9.44 12.26
C GLY A 197 42.54 10.59 12.00
N SER A 198 41.52 10.43 11.12
CA SER A 198 40.47 11.46 10.97
C SER A 198 39.81 11.79 12.32
N PRO A 199 39.38 13.04 12.58
CA PRO A 199 38.87 13.43 13.90
C PRO A 199 37.70 12.57 14.40
N ALA A 200 36.82 12.13 13.50
CA ALA A 200 35.71 11.25 13.82
C ALA A 200 36.17 9.85 14.25
N ILE A 201 37.09 9.23 13.52
CA ILE A 201 37.68 7.92 13.89
C ILE A 201 38.44 8.05 15.22
N THR A 202 39.31 9.05 15.34
CA THR A 202 40.13 9.27 16.54
C THR A 202 39.27 9.47 17.79
N ALA A 203 38.20 10.27 17.69
CA ALA A 203 37.26 10.46 18.80
C ALA A 203 36.49 9.17 19.14
N ALA A 204 36.03 8.41 18.15
CA ALA A 204 35.29 7.17 18.36
C ALA A 204 36.18 6.07 18.99
N THR A 205 37.34 5.81 18.40
CA THR A 205 38.33 4.82 18.89
C THR A 205 38.81 5.14 20.30
N GLN A 206 39.16 6.40 20.60
CA GLN A 206 39.57 6.80 21.95
C GLN A 206 38.44 6.65 22.99
N LYS A 207 37.20 7.05 22.64
CA LYS A 207 36.05 7.03 23.55
C LYS A 207 35.55 5.61 23.83
N HIS A 208 35.50 4.77 22.80
CA HIS A 208 34.93 3.42 22.88
C HIS A 208 35.98 2.31 23.03
N ARG A 209 37.28 2.67 23.00
CA ARG A 209 38.43 1.73 23.02
C ARG A 209 38.37 0.70 21.89
N THR A 210 37.80 1.09 20.76
CA THR A 210 37.73 0.30 19.52
C THR A 210 38.95 0.59 18.65
N VAL A 211 39.29 -0.33 17.75
CA VAL A 211 40.35 -0.17 16.75
C VAL A 211 39.71 -0.08 15.38
N PHE A 212 40.03 0.96 14.62
CA PHE A 212 39.70 1.03 13.20
C PHE A 212 40.82 0.36 12.40
N SER A 213 40.46 -0.43 11.39
CA SER A 213 41.39 -1.04 10.44
C SER A 213 41.10 -0.50 9.04
N ALA A 214 42.14 -0.11 8.30
CA ALA A 214 42.05 0.21 6.88
C ALA A 214 41.42 -0.92 6.02
N GLU A 215 41.49 -2.19 6.45
CA GLU A 215 40.80 -3.30 5.77
C GLU A 215 39.26 -3.21 5.90
N SER A 216 38.77 -2.40 6.85
CA SER A 216 37.35 -2.11 7.10
C SER A 216 36.96 -0.68 6.70
N ALA A 217 37.69 -0.03 5.78
CA ALA A 217 37.59 1.41 5.48
C ALA A 217 36.24 1.95 4.91
N GLY A 218 35.18 1.14 4.89
CA GLY A 218 33.82 1.56 4.51
C GLY A 218 32.92 1.91 5.71
N LEU A 219 31.68 2.31 5.40
CA LEU A 219 30.65 2.71 6.38
C LEU A 219 30.45 1.69 7.51
N ASN A 220 30.42 0.38 7.19
CA ASN A 220 30.25 -0.68 8.18
C ASN A 220 31.39 -0.71 9.22
N GLY A 221 32.65 -0.48 8.80
CA GLY A 221 33.77 -0.40 9.73
C GLY A 221 33.71 0.83 10.63
N PHE A 222 33.19 1.95 10.12
CA PHE A 222 32.92 3.14 10.94
C PHE A 222 31.80 2.90 11.95
N PHE A 223 30.68 2.29 11.57
CA PHE A 223 29.57 1.99 12.49
C PHE A 223 29.98 0.99 13.58
N ASN A 224 30.86 0.03 13.26
CA ASN A 224 31.41 -0.93 14.21
C ASN A 224 32.38 -0.31 15.25
N LEU A 225 32.73 0.98 15.15
CA LEU A 225 33.45 1.70 16.21
C LEU A 225 32.57 2.05 17.41
N PHE A 226 31.25 1.97 17.27
CA PHE A 226 30.27 2.35 18.29
C PHE A 226 29.67 1.13 18.99
N PRO A 227 29.24 1.23 20.27
CA PRO A 227 28.65 0.11 21.01
C PRO A 227 27.37 -0.45 20.39
N GLU A 228 26.62 0.40 19.68
CA GLU A 228 25.38 0.05 18.98
C GLU A 228 25.51 0.46 17.50
N PRO A 229 26.09 -0.39 16.63
CA PRO A 229 26.35 -0.05 15.23
C PRO A 229 25.08 0.30 14.43
N SER A 230 23.95 -0.34 14.75
CA SER A 230 22.64 -0.05 14.15
C SER A 230 22.18 1.38 14.44
N VAL A 231 22.37 1.87 15.67
CA VAL A 231 22.04 3.26 16.06
C VAL A 231 22.97 4.26 15.36
N ALA A 232 24.26 3.94 15.23
CA ALA A 232 25.22 4.76 14.48
C ALA A 232 24.83 4.87 12.99
N ALA A 233 24.45 3.75 12.36
CA ALA A 233 23.96 3.70 10.98
C ALA A 233 22.67 4.54 10.81
N HIS A 234 21.69 4.40 11.71
CA HIS A 234 20.46 5.19 11.66
C HIS A 234 20.72 6.71 11.75
N LEU A 235 21.63 7.16 12.63
CA LEU A 235 22.00 8.57 12.74
C LEU A 235 22.74 9.09 11.52
N PHE A 236 23.62 8.28 10.92
CA PHE A 236 24.29 8.62 9.68
C PHE A 236 23.30 8.77 8.52
N HIS A 237 22.40 7.79 8.32
CA HIS A 237 21.37 7.86 7.29
C HIS A 237 20.40 9.03 7.48
N LEU A 238 20.12 9.45 8.72
CA LEU A 238 19.34 10.67 9.02
C LEU A 238 20.07 11.96 8.60
N GLY A 239 21.40 12.01 8.71
CA GLY A 239 22.20 13.14 8.21
C GLY A 239 22.26 13.19 6.68
N GLU A 240 22.55 12.04 6.06
CA GLU A 240 22.64 11.91 4.60
C GLU A 240 21.30 12.18 3.92
N THR A 241 20.20 11.80 4.57
CA THR A 241 18.83 12.19 4.19
C THR A 241 18.70 13.68 3.93
N ALA A 242 19.17 14.53 4.84
CA ALA A 242 19.01 15.98 4.70
C ALA A 242 19.82 16.52 3.51
N ARG A 243 21.02 15.97 3.27
CA ARG A 243 21.84 16.29 2.09
C ARG A 243 21.14 15.85 0.79
N ALA A 244 20.62 14.63 0.75
CA ALA A 244 19.87 14.09 -0.38
C ALA A 244 18.60 14.90 -0.66
N THR A 245 17.87 15.32 0.37
CA THR A 245 16.70 16.20 0.26
C THR A 245 17.04 17.53 -0.42
N SER A 246 18.06 18.26 0.07
CA SER A 246 18.47 19.53 -0.53
C SER A 246 18.87 19.35 -1.99
N PHE A 247 19.64 18.31 -2.30
CA PHE A 247 20.01 17.94 -3.66
C PHE A 247 18.78 17.66 -4.55
N LEU A 248 17.77 16.95 -4.05
CA LEU A 248 16.53 16.70 -4.79
C LEU A 248 15.64 17.94 -4.96
N HIS A 249 15.64 18.89 -4.02
CA HIS A 249 14.96 20.18 -4.22
C HIS A 249 15.62 21.01 -5.34
N GLU A 250 16.94 20.98 -5.46
CA GLU A 250 17.67 21.65 -6.54
C GLU A 250 17.49 20.94 -7.90
N ARG A 251 17.59 19.61 -7.93
CA ARG A 251 17.60 18.82 -9.18
C ARG A 251 16.23 18.41 -9.68
N LEU A 252 15.29 18.10 -8.78
CA LEU A 252 13.94 17.61 -9.11
C LEU A 252 12.83 18.44 -8.39
N PRO A 253 12.83 19.79 -8.46
CA PRO A 253 11.90 20.63 -7.71
C PRO A 253 10.42 20.32 -7.97
N GLY A 254 10.08 19.89 -9.19
CA GLY A 254 8.73 19.47 -9.55
C GLY A 254 8.26 18.25 -8.76
N LEU A 255 9.11 17.23 -8.62
CA LEU A 255 8.83 16.01 -7.86
C LEU A 255 8.68 16.31 -6.37
N MET A 256 9.59 17.14 -5.81
CA MET A 256 9.56 17.48 -4.40
C MET A 256 8.28 18.26 -4.04
N ARG A 257 7.81 19.16 -4.92
CA ARG A 257 6.53 19.85 -4.76
C ARG A 257 5.33 18.91 -4.88
N GLU A 258 5.35 17.99 -5.85
CA GLU A 258 4.31 16.96 -6.04
C GLU A 258 4.19 16.03 -4.82
N SER A 259 5.31 15.74 -4.17
CA SER A 259 5.40 14.81 -3.03
C SER A 259 5.01 15.42 -1.67
N GLY A 260 4.79 16.73 -1.58
CA GLY A 260 4.44 17.42 -0.31
C GLY A 260 3.30 16.74 0.48
N PRO A 261 2.12 16.52 -0.13
CA PRO A 261 0.99 15.86 0.55
C PRO A 261 1.26 14.40 0.96
N LEU A 262 2.17 13.68 0.28
CA LEU A 262 2.56 12.33 0.70
C LEU A 262 3.26 12.38 2.05
N PHE A 263 4.23 13.28 2.23
CA PHE A 263 4.98 13.44 3.49
C PHE A 263 4.04 13.76 4.67
N GLU A 264 3.04 14.62 4.46
CA GLU A 264 2.03 14.95 5.48
C GLU A 264 1.14 13.75 5.86
N ASN A 265 0.76 12.94 4.87
CA ASN A 265 -0.08 11.76 5.11
C ASN A 265 0.70 10.65 5.82
N LEU A 266 1.95 10.38 5.41
CA LEU A 266 2.83 9.38 6.02
C LEU A 266 3.03 9.61 7.52
N ALA A 267 3.15 10.88 7.95
CA ALA A 267 3.27 11.24 9.35
C ALA A 267 2.06 10.82 10.22
N ARG A 268 0.92 10.49 9.61
CA ARG A 268 -0.33 10.12 10.30
C ARG A 268 -0.61 8.61 10.33
N THR A 269 0.00 7.83 9.44
CA THR A 269 -0.41 6.42 9.19
C THR A 269 0.41 5.39 9.99
N ILE A 270 1.34 5.80 10.85
CA ILE A 270 2.40 4.92 11.38
C ILE A 270 2.12 4.47 12.82
N PRO A 271 2.09 3.15 13.10
CA PRO A 271 2.05 2.61 14.46
C PRO A 271 3.31 2.95 15.28
N GLN A 272 3.15 3.07 16.60
CA GLN A 272 4.23 3.43 17.52
C GLN A 272 5.15 2.24 17.92
N ASP A 273 4.89 1.02 17.46
CA ASP A 273 5.65 -0.17 17.87
C ASP A 273 6.85 -0.43 16.94
N PRO A 274 8.10 -0.42 17.43
CA PRO A 274 9.30 -0.59 16.60
C PRO A 274 9.57 -2.05 16.15
N ARG A 275 8.67 -3.00 16.39
CA ARG A 275 8.91 -4.44 16.18
C ARG A 275 8.13 -5.08 15.02
N ASP A 276 7.27 -4.31 14.35
CA ASP A 276 6.35 -4.82 13.33
C ASP A 276 6.38 -3.95 12.06
N SER A 277 6.05 -4.54 10.91
CA SER A 277 6.11 -3.99 9.54
C SER A 277 7.51 -3.66 8.98
N THR A 278 7.65 -3.74 7.65
CA THR A 278 8.82 -3.34 6.82
C THR A 278 9.62 -2.20 7.47
N GLY A 279 10.75 -2.51 8.12
CA GLY A 279 11.35 -1.69 9.20
C GLY A 279 12.01 -0.39 8.73
N GLU A 280 11.83 -0.12 7.45
CA GLU A 280 12.85 0.21 6.46
C GLU A 280 12.18 0.85 5.23
N MET A 281 11.03 1.49 5.41
CA MET A 281 10.14 1.84 4.29
C MET A 281 10.31 3.23 3.63
N GLN A 282 11.42 3.99 3.59
CA GLN A 282 12.81 3.79 4.03
C GLN A 282 13.38 5.07 4.65
N ARG A 283 13.83 5.07 5.91
CA ARG A 283 13.01 4.62 7.04
C ARG A 283 11.99 5.73 7.27
N THR A 284 10.72 5.45 6.97
CA THR A 284 9.64 6.45 6.81
C THR A 284 9.91 7.48 5.70
N ILE A 285 10.39 7.03 4.53
CA ILE A 285 10.76 7.89 3.36
C ILE A 285 11.65 9.06 3.81
N LEU A 286 12.65 8.69 4.60
CA LEU A 286 13.63 9.57 5.22
C LEU A 286 12.98 10.59 6.20
N LEU A 287 12.04 10.05 6.97
CA LEU A 287 11.18 10.60 8.03
C LEU A 287 10.33 11.84 7.73
N HIS A 288 10.84 12.81 6.97
CA HIS A 288 10.15 14.08 6.68
C HIS A 288 10.64 14.78 5.41
N ALA A 289 11.63 14.21 4.70
CA ALA A 289 12.57 15.01 3.90
C ALA A 289 13.01 16.26 4.73
N ALA A 290 13.36 16.03 6.00
CA ALA A 290 13.80 17.02 6.99
C ALA A 290 13.01 18.37 7.05
N GLN A 291 11.67 18.37 6.95
CA GLN A 291 10.79 19.46 7.41
C GLN A 291 11.01 20.88 6.80
N GLY A 292 11.40 21.00 5.52
CA GLY A 292 10.91 22.12 4.68
C GLY A 292 11.43 23.55 4.93
N SER A 293 12.74 23.74 5.13
CA SER A 293 13.51 24.94 4.69
C SER A 293 12.91 26.36 4.88
N GLY A 294 12.40 26.68 6.07
CA GLY A 294 12.42 28.05 6.62
C GLY A 294 11.30 29.02 6.21
N THR A 295 10.86 29.81 7.20
CA THR A 295 10.06 31.03 7.02
C THR A 295 10.72 31.99 6.03
N GLY A 296 9.94 32.53 5.09
CA GLY A 296 10.37 33.66 4.26
C GLY A 296 10.79 34.87 5.12
N PRO A 297 11.58 35.81 4.56
CA PRO A 297 12.28 36.81 5.35
C PRO A 297 11.32 37.67 6.17
N SER A 298 11.61 37.81 7.46
CA SER A 298 11.11 38.92 8.28
C SER A 298 11.74 40.22 7.75
N ALA A 299 11.16 40.76 6.68
CA ALA A 299 11.38 42.15 6.29
C ALA A 299 10.65 43.05 7.30
N ALA A 300 11.34 44.12 7.73
CA ALA A 300 10.81 45.16 8.62
C ALA A 300 9.81 46.08 7.90
#